data_AF-A0A1Y2ATU4-F1
#
_entry.id   AF-A0A1Y2ATU4-F1
#
_cell.length_a   1.000
_cell.length_b   1.000
_cell.length_c   1.000
_cell.angle_alpha   90.00
_cell.angle_beta   90.00
_cell.angle_gamma   90.00
#
_symmetry.space_group_name_H-M   'P 1'
#
loop_
_entity.id
_entity.type
_entity.pdbx_description
1 polymer ?
#
loop_
_entity_poly.entity_id
_entity_poly.type
_entity_poly.pdbx_seq_one_letter_code
_entity_poly.pdbx_strand_id
1 'polypeptide(L)'
;EAELGDIQGSEPRLTEIRRVTLQFRDDVRERATGASSANDFLRLCDTFRDEDLVNLGVQLEDGQGVNGGTLYKLVDSAILIRQRDQKAAEAAEKAAKKEANARAEEEKRRAKLEKGRVPPTEMFKPPNVPEGTWSKWDDQGLPTHDGEGKEISKGASKKVAKDWRAQEKLHEEYLRSQ
;
A
#
# COMPACT_ATOMS: atom_id res chain seq x y z
N GLU A 1 -9.44 18.06 -45.23
CA GLU A 1 -10.73 18.58 -44.76
C GLU A 1 -10.98 17.99 -43.38
N ALA A 2 -10.90 18.82 -42.33
CA ALA A 2 -11.29 18.39 -40.99
C ALA A 2 -12.81 18.53 -40.90
N GLU A 3 -13.52 17.43 -40.65
CA GLU A 3 -14.95 17.47 -40.36
C GLU A 3 -15.18 18.36 -39.13
N LEU A 4 -15.67 19.58 -39.39
CA LEU A 4 -16.24 20.47 -38.39
C LEU A 4 -17.55 19.85 -37.93
N GLY A 5 -17.45 18.97 -36.94
CA GLY A 5 -18.58 18.45 -36.19
C GLY A 5 -19.42 19.61 -35.64
N ASP A 6 -20.72 19.49 -35.88
CA ASP A 6 -21.84 20.31 -35.45
C ASP A 6 -21.57 21.41 -34.40
N ILE A 7 -21.75 22.67 -34.81
CA ILE A 7 -21.38 23.91 -34.09
C ILE A 7 -22.55 24.39 -33.19
N GLN A 8 -23.63 23.63 -33.01
CA GLN A 8 -24.77 24.06 -32.19
C GLN A 8 -24.58 23.90 -30.66
N GLY A 9 -23.55 23.18 -30.20
CA GLY A 9 -23.20 23.05 -28.77
C GLY A 9 -21.92 23.77 -28.33
N SER A 10 -21.27 24.53 -29.22
CA SER A 10 -19.91 25.05 -29.01
C SER A 10 -19.86 26.38 -28.24
N GLU A 11 -20.83 27.27 -28.40
CA GLU A 11 -20.88 28.57 -27.71
C GLU A 11 -20.91 28.49 -26.17
N PRO A 12 -21.77 27.66 -25.52
CA PRO A 12 -21.77 27.57 -24.07
C PRO A 12 -20.45 26.99 -23.54
N ARG A 13 -19.87 26.01 -24.24
CA ARG A 13 -18.59 25.41 -23.88
C ARG A 13 -17.43 26.42 -23.98
N LEU A 14 -17.38 27.21 -25.06
CA LEU A 14 -16.38 28.26 -25.24
C LEU A 14 -16.51 29.35 -24.17
N THR A 15 -17.74 29.69 -23.78
CA THR A 15 -18.02 30.64 -22.71
C THR A 15 -17.48 30.14 -21.37
N GLU A 16 -17.69 28.86 -21.07
CA GLU A 16 -17.18 28.23 -19.86
C GLU A 16 -15.65 28.12 -19.87
N ILE A 17 -15.03 27.73 -20.99
CA ILE A 17 -13.56 27.71 -21.13
C ILE A 17 -12.98 29.10 -20.86
N ARG A 18 -13.59 30.14 -21.44
CA ARG A 18 -13.18 31.53 -21.19
C ARG A 18 -13.33 31.92 -19.73
N ARG A 19 -14.43 31.54 -19.08
CA ARG A 19 -14.70 31.81 -17.66
C ARG A 19 -13.61 31.18 -16.77
N VAL A 20 -13.34 29.89 -16.94
CA VAL A 20 -12.31 29.19 -16.16
C VAL A 20 -10.92 29.76 -16.43
N THR A 21 -10.60 30.10 -17.68
CA THR A 21 -9.29 30.70 -18.02
C THR A 21 -9.10 32.07 -17.35
N LEU A 22 -10.15 32.89 -17.29
CA LEU A 22 -10.13 34.16 -16.57
C LEU A 22 -9.98 33.95 -15.07
N GLN A 23 -10.68 32.97 -14.49
CA GLN A 23 -10.54 32.63 -13.07
C GLN A 23 -9.11 32.17 -12.74
N PHE A 24 -8.55 31.24 -13.51
CA PHE A 24 -7.18 30.78 -13.33
C PHE A 24 -6.17 31.94 -13.39
N ARG A 25 -6.33 32.86 -14.34
CA ARG A 25 -5.50 34.07 -14.42
C ARG A 25 -5.61 34.92 -13.15
N ASP A 26 -6.82 35.10 -12.65
CA ASP A 26 -7.07 35.93 -11.46
C ASP A 26 -6.50 35.24 -10.20
N ASP A 27 -6.62 33.91 -10.08
CA ASP A 27 -6.02 33.11 -9.00
C ASP A 27 -4.48 33.17 -9.04
N VAL A 28 -3.87 33.09 -10.25
CA VAL A 28 -2.43 33.28 -10.42
C VAL A 28 -2.02 34.68 -9.96
N ARG A 29 -2.78 35.71 -10.35
CA ARG A 29 -2.50 37.10 -9.96
C ARG A 29 -2.57 37.27 -8.45
N GLU A 30 -3.63 36.77 -7.81
CA GLU A 30 -3.81 36.82 -6.36
C GLU A 30 -2.63 36.14 -5.65
N ARG A 31 -2.29 34.91 -6.05
CA ARG A 31 -1.18 34.15 -5.45
C ARG A 31 0.18 34.81 -5.65
N ALA A 32 0.39 35.46 -6.80
CA ALA A 32 1.63 36.18 -7.11
C ALA A 32 1.75 37.50 -6.35
N THR A 33 0.63 38.14 -6.01
CA THR A 33 0.62 39.32 -5.13
C THR A 33 0.69 38.96 -3.63
N GLY A 34 0.38 37.72 -3.28
CA GLY A 34 0.54 37.17 -1.93
C GLY A 34 1.93 36.54 -1.68
N ALA A 35 2.14 36.01 -0.47
CA ALA A 35 3.35 35.27 -0.10
C ALA A 35 3.25 33.77 -0.45
N SER A 36 2.81 33.44 -1.67
CA SER A 36 2.60 32.04 -2.09
C SER A 36 3.90 31.36 -2.47
N SER A 37 3.99 30.06 -2.22
CA SER A 37 5.15 29.25 -2.59
C SER A 37 5.05 28.76 -4.04
N ALA A 38 6.19 28.33 -4.61
CA ALA A 38 6.20 27.68 -5.93
C ALA A 38 5.25 26.46 -5.99
N ASN A 39 5.10 25.72 -4.89
CA ASN A 39 4.20 24.58 -4.81
C ASN A 39 2.72 24.97 -4.96
N ASP A 40 2.35 26.19 -4.54
CA ASP A 40 0.96 26.66 -4.66
C ASP A 40 0.59 26.94 -6.11
N PHE A 41 1.53 27.43 -6.92
CA PHE A 41 1.34 27.59 -8.36
C PHE A 41 1.28 26.25 -9.08
N LEU A 42 2.14 25.29 -8.71
CA LEU A 42 2.10 23.95 -9.29
C LEU A 42 0.75 23.27 -9.04
N ARG A 43 0.23 23.37 -7.81
CA ARG A 43 -1.11 22.86 -7.47
C ARG A 43 -2.21 23.56 -8.27
N LEU A 44 -2.12 24.88 -8.43
CA LEU A 44 -3.09 25.63 -9.23
C LEU A 44 -3.08 25.20 -10.71
N CYS A 45 -1.89 24.98 -11.28
CA CYS A 45 -1.74 24.44 -12.63
C CYS A 45 -2.33 23.03 -12.75
N ASP A 46 -2.09 22.16 -11.77
CA ASP A 46 -2.63 20.80 -11.74
C ASP A 46 -4.17 20.83 -11.67
N THR A 47 -4.78 21.65 -10.81
CA THR A 47 -6.25 21.81 -10.75
C THR A 47 -6.80 22.30 -12.08
N PHE A 48 -6.22 23.35 -12.66
CA PHE A 48 -6.68 23.89 -13.94
C PHE A 48 -6.57 22.84 -15.07
N ARG A 49 -5.45 22.11 -15.14
CA ARG A 49 -5.19 21.11 -16.17
C ARG A 49 -6.06 19.85 -16.01
N ASP A 50 -6.07 19.27 -14.82
CA ASP A 50 -6.57 17.91 -14.57
C ASP A 50 -8.04 17.89 -14.09
N GLU A 51 -8.56 19.03 -13.62
CA GLU A 51 -9.96 19.15 -13.19
C GLU A 51 -10.73 20.07 -14.13
N ASP A 52 -10.37 21.36 -14.22
CA ASP A 52 -11.22 22.34 -14.88
C ASP A 52 -11.31 22.12 -16.40
N LEU A 53 -10.17 21.98 -17.08
CA LEU A 53 -10.13 21.72 -18.52
C LEU A 53 -10.73 20.35 -18.87
N VAL A 54 -10.45 19.34 -18.06
CA VAL A 54 -10.99 17.98 -18.21
C VAL A 54 -12.52 17.96 -18.11
N ASN A 55 -13.11 18.67 -17.14
CA ASN A 55 -14.56 18.79 -16.98
C ASN A 55 -15.21 19.47 -18.20
N LEU A 56 -14.46 20.34 -18.87
CA LEU A 56 -14.86 20.99 -20.12
C LEU A 56 -14.45 20.19 -21.36
N GLY A 57 -13.93 18.96 -21.20
CA GLY A 57 -13.54 18.07 -22.27
C GLY A 57 -12.29 18.51 -23.05
N VAL A 58 -11.48 19.39 -22.47
CA VAL A 58 -10.22 19.85 -23.06
C VAL A 58 -9.08 19.08 -22.41
N GLN A 59 -8.36 18.30 -23.20
CA GLN A 59 -7.18 17.59 -22.74
C GLN A 59 -5.93 18.25 -23.33
N LEU A 60 -5.01 18.67 -22.46
CA LEU A 60 -3.70 19.16 -22.88
C LEU A 60 -2.76 17.96 -23.11
N GLU A 61 -2.05 17.98 -24.23
CA GLU A 61 -0.98 17.05 -24.54
C GLU A 61 0.34 17.81 -24.65
N ASP A 62 1.32 17.37 -23.88
CA ASP A 62 2.70 17.84 -23.98
C ASP A 62 3.28 17.36 -25.32
N GLY A 63 3.08 18.18 -26.36
CA GLY A 63 3.51 17.92 -27.72
C GLY A 63 4.79 18.67 -28.07
N GLN A 64 5.48 18.19 -29.11
CA GLN A 64 6.33 19.03 -29.95
C GLN A 64 5.44 19.75 -30.98
N GLY A 65 4.56 20.64 -30.52
CA GLY A 65 3.86 21.54 -31.43
C GLY A 65 4.84 22.40 -32.22
N VAL A 66 4.34 23.22 -33.15
CA VAL A 66 5.20 24.18 -33.87
C VAL A 66 5.90 25.07 -32.82
N ASN A 67 7.24 24.96 -32.72
CA ASN A 67 8.09 25.58 -31.69
C ASN A 67 8.01 25.01 -30.27
N GLY A 68 7.62 23.73 -30.09
CA GLY A 68 7.57 23.09 -28.76
C GLY A 68 6.34 23.48 -27.92
N GLY A 69 5.29 23.98 -28.58
CA GLY A 69 4.02 24.34 -27.91
C GLY A 69 3.15 23.13 -27.56
N THR A 70 2.35 23.28 -26.50
CA THR A 70 1.34 22.32 -26.05
C THR A 70 0.24 22.15 -27.10
N LEU A 71 -0.16 20.91 -27.38
CA LEU A 71 -1.32 20.59 -28.21
C LEU A 71 -2.54 20.37 -27.31
N TYR A 72 -3.74 20.57 -27.82
CA TYR A 72 -4.96 20.23 -27.09
C TYR A 72 -5.89 19.36 -27.95
N LYS A 73 -6.65 18.49 -27.29
CA LYS A 73 -7.69 17.67 -27.89
C LYS A 73 -9.02 17.94 -27.22
N LEU A 74 -10.09 18.00 -28.01
CA LEU A 74 -11.45 18.02 -27.50
C LEU A 74 -11.92 16.57 -27.38
N VAL A 75 -12.12 16.13 -26.15
CA VAL A 75 -12.65 14.82 -25.80
C VAL A 75 -13.96 15.03 -25.06
N ASP A 76 -14.86 14.05 -25.08
CA ASP A 76 -16.06 14.08 -24.24
C ASP A 76 -15.63 14.07 -22.76
N SER A 77 -16.11 15.07 -21.99
CA SER A 77 -15.79 15.19 -20.57
C SER A 77 -16.25 13.97 -19.77
N ALA A 78 -17.32 13.29 -20.19
CA ALA A 78 -17.77 12.06 -19.55
C ALA A 78 -16.75 10.93 -19.67
N ILE A 79 -15.96 10.89 -20.75
CA ILE A 79 -14.90 9.89 -20.93
C ILE A 79 -13.71 10.23 -20.02
N LEU A 80 -13.30 11.49 -19.98
CA LEU A 80 -12.15 11.91 -19.16
C LEU A 80 -12.43 11.77 -17.65
N ILE A 81 -13.65 12.12 -17.20
CA ILE A 81 -14.08 11.94 -15.81
C ILE A 81 -14.08 10.45 -15.44
N ARG A 82 -14.61 9.57 -16.29
CA ARG A 82 -14.57 8.12 -16.07
C ARG A 82 -13.14 7.58 -15.96
N GLN A 83 -12.21 8.05 -16.79
CA GLN A 83 -10.80 7.65 -16.72
C GLN A 83 -10.13 8.11 -15.42
N ARG A 84 -10.40 9.35 -14.99
CA ARG A 84 -9.91 9.88 -13.71
C ARG A 84 -10.44 9.06 -12.54
N ASP A 85 -11.74 8.81 -12.50
CA ASP A 85 -12.39 8.09 -11.41
C ASP A 85 -11.95 6.62 -11.38
N GLN A 86 -11.76 5.99 -12.54
CA GLN A 86 -11.20 4.64 -12.62
C GLN A 86 -9.76 4.60 -12.08
N LYS A 87 -8.90 5.54 -12.49
CA LYS A 87 -7.52 5.63 -12.00
C LYS A 87 -7.46 5.88 -10.49
N ALA A 88 -8.37 6.73 -9.97
CA ALA A 88 -8.49 6.99 -8.54
C ALA A 88 -8.96 5.74 -7.77
N ALA A 89 -9.92 4.99 -8.31
CA ALA A 89 -10.40 3.74 -7.73
C ALA A 89 -9.29 2.67 -7.70
N GLU A 90 -8.54 2.51 -8.80
CA GLU A 90 -7.41 1.57 -8.87
C GLU A 90 -6.29 1.96 -7.89
N ALA A 91 -6.01 3.26 -7.74
CA ALA A 91 -5.04 3.75 -6.76
C ALA A 91 -5.50 3.49 -5.32
N ALA A 92 -6.78 3.72 -5.03
CA ALA A 92 -7.38 3.44 -3.72
C ALA A 92 -7.38 1.94 -3.40
N GLU A 93 -7.70 1.07 -4.36
CA GLU A 93 -7.66 -0.38 -4.18
C GLU A 93 -6.22 -0.86 -3.91
N LYS A 94 -5.24 -0.37 -4.68
CA LYS A 94 -3.82 -0.68 -4.46
C LYS A 94 -3.34 -0.22 -3.09
N ALA A 95 -3.75 0.97 -2.65
CA ALA A 95 -3.42 1.50 -1.32
C ALA A 95 -4.02 0.63 -0.22
N ALA A 96 -5.32 0.29 -0.33
CA ALA A 96 -6.02 -0.56 0.62
C ALA A 96 -5.40 -1.96 0.71
N LYS A 97 -5.04 -2.56 -0.43
CA LYS A 97 -4.37 -3.86 -0.48
C LYS A 97 -2.97 -3.81 0.14
N LYS A 98 -2.22 -2.73 -0.10
CA LYS A 98 -0.90 -2.53 0.52
C LYS A 98 -1.01 -2.41 2.04
N GLU A 99 -1.99 -1.64 2.53
CA GLU A 99 -2.24 -1.49 3.97
C GLU A 99 -2.69 -2.82 4.61
N ALA A 100 -3.60 -3.55 3.96
CA ALA A 100 -4.05 -4.86 4.43
C ALA A 100 -2.89 -5.87 4.51
N ASN A 101 -2.03 -5.91 3.49
CA ASN A 101 -0.85 -6.77 3.47
C ASN A 101 0.15 -6.38 4.57
N ALA A 102 0.41 -5.08 4.76
CA ALA A 102 1.30 -4.60 5.82
C ALA A 102 0.80 -5.00 7.20
N ARG A 103 -0.50 -4.81 7.49
CA ARG A 103 -1.12 -5.25 8.76
C ARG A 103 -1.00 -6.77 8.94
N ALA A 104 -1.27 -7.55 7.90
CA ALA A 104 -1.15 -9.00 7.97
C ALA A 104 0.30 -9.48 8.19
N GLU A 105 1.28 -8.79 7.61
CA GLU A 105 2.71 -9.08 7.83
C GLU A 105 3.15 -8.72 9.25
N GLU A 106 2.70 -7.57 9.77
CA GLU A 106 2.97 -7.16 11.15
C GLU A 106 2.36 -8.13 12.17
N GLU A 107 1.12 -8.57 11.95
CA GLU A 107 0.47 -9.57 12.79
C GLU A 107 1.21 -10.92 12.75
N LYS A 108 1.61 -11.37 11.56
CA LYS A 108 2.44 -12.59 11.42
C LYS A 108 3.77 -12.45 12.13
N ARG A 109 4.43 -11.29 12.02
CA ARG A 109 5.70 -11.03 12.72
C ARG A 109 5.50 -11.05 14.23
N ARG A 110 4.48 -10.35 14.74
CA ARG A 110 4.15 -10.35 16.17
C ARG A 110 3.82 -11.76 16.68
N ALA A 111 3.04 -12.54 15.94
CA ALA A 111 2.72 -13.91 16.32
C ALA A 111 3.94 -14.84 16.29
N LYS A 112 4.91 -14.63 15.38
CA LYS A 112 6.19 -15.36 15.40
C LYS A 112 7.04 -14.98 16.61
N LEU A 113 7.11 -13.69 16.94
CA LEU A 113 7.85 -13.20 18.10
C LEU A 113 7.28 -13.71 19.42
N GLU A 114 5.95 -13.69 19.59
CA GLU A 114 5.28 -14.28 20.77
C GLU A 114 5.59 -15.78 20.90
N LYS A 115 5.59 -16.53 19.80
CA LYS A 115 6.00 -17.94 19.81
C LYS A 115 7.47 -18.13 20.17
N GLY A 116 8.35 -17.24 19.72
CA GLY A 116 9.77 -17.23 20.06
C GLY A 116 10.07 -16.81 21.49
N ARG A 117 9.09 -16.34 22.28
CA ARG A 117 9.33 -15.90 23.65
C ARG A 117 9.77 -17.01 24.60
N VAL A 118 9.33 -18.26 24.35
CA VAL A 118 9.65 -19.42 25.20
C VAL A 118 11.02 -19.99 24.83
N PRO A 119 11.96 -20.13 25.78
CA PRO A 119 13.24 -20.79 25.53
C PRO A 119 13.05 -22.24 25.08
N PRO A 120 13.84 -22.75 24.11
CA PRO A 120 13.72 -24.12 23.62
C PRO A 120 13.95 -25.17 24.73
N THR A 121 14.76 -24.85 25.74
CA THR A 121 15.03 -25.69 26.93
C THR A 121 13.83 -25.86 27.86
N GLU A 122 12.86 -24.93 27.82
CA GLU A 122 11.67 -24.91 28.68
C GLU A 122 10.40 -25.31 27.92
N MET A 123 10.45 -25.37 26.58
CA MET A 123 9.31 -25.66 25.72
C MET A 123 8.63 -27.01 26.03
N PHE A 124 9.38 -28.03 26.44
CA PHE A 124 8.85 -29.36 26.75
C PHE A 124 8.61 -29.59 28.25
N LYS A 125 8.66 -28.54 29.07
CA LYS A 125 8.41 -28.62 30.52
C LYS A 125 7.11 -27.90 30.88
N PRO A 126 6.41 -28.31 31.95
CA PRO A 126 5.29 -27.53 32.49
C PRO A 126 5.76 -26.12 32.86
N PRO A 127 4.96 -25.05 32.62
CA PRO A 127 3.55 -25.04 32.18
C PRO A 127 3.34 -25.06 30.66
N ASN A 128 4.40 -25.12 29.83
CA ASN A 128 4.29 -25.03 28.37
C ASN A 128 3.70 -26.30 27.73
N VAL A 129 3.80 -27.42 28.43
CA VAL A 129 3.13 -28.69 28.10
C VAL A 129 2.27 -29.14 29.28
N PRO A 130 1.19 -29.90 29.04
CA PRO A 130 0.41 -30.50 30.11
C PRO A 130 1.31 -31.30 31.07
N GLU A 131 1.05 -31.15 32.37
CA GLU A 131 1.78 -31.89 33.40
C GLU A 131 1.62 -33.41 33.18
N GLY A 132 2.72 -34.15 33.32
CA GLY A 132 2.76 -35.58 33.03
C GLY A 132 2.87 -35.94 31.55
N THR A 133 3.10 -34.99 30.63
CA THR A 133 3.40 -35.32 29.21
C THR A 133 4.76 -36.02 29.07
N TRP A 134 5.74 -35.57 29.83
CA TRP A 134 7.10 -36.12 29.86
C TRP A 134 7.57 -36.26 31.30
N SER A 135 8.38 -37.27 31.59
CA SER A 135 8.85 -37.57 32.95
C SER A 135 10.33 -37.25 33.18
N LYS A 136 11.16 -37.25 32.13
CA LYS A 136 12.59 -36.93 32.20
C LYS A 136 13.03 -36.15 30.96
N TRP A 137 14.01 -35.28 31.16
CA TRP A 137 14.62 -34.45 30.12
C TRP A 137 16.14 -34.58 30.16
N ASP A 138 16.81 -34.28 29.05
CA ASP A 138 18.27 -34.17 28.98
C ASP A 138 18.77 -32.75 29.29
N ASP A 139 20.09 -32.54 29.20
CA ASP A 139 20.76 -31.25 29.45
C ASP A 139 20.30 -30.13 28.48
N GLN A 140 19.74 -30.49 27.33
CA GLN A 140 19.21 -29.55 26.34
C GLN A 140 17.71 -29.28 26.52
N GLY A 141 17.07 -29.91 27.52
CA GLY A 141 15.64 -29.80 27.78
C GLY A 141 14.77 -30.64 26.84
N LEU A 142 15.36 -31.60 26.12
CA LEU A 142 14.60 -32.55 25.30
C LEU A 142 14.09 -33.71 26.17
N PRO A 143 12.80 -34.08 26.07
CA PRO A 143 12.26 -35.22 26.77
C PRO A 143 12.94 -36.53 26.33
N THR A 144 13.31 -37.35 27.30
CA THR A 144 13.89 -38.69 27.10
C THR A 144 12.89 -39.79 27.42
N HIS A 145 11.93 -39.52 28.31
CA HIS A 145 10.91 -40.47 28.74
C HIS A 145 9.51 -39.84 28.66
N ASP A 146 8.52 -40.64 28.27
CA ASP A 146 7.11 -40.25 28.23
C ASP A 146 6.50 -40.07 29.63
N GLY A 147 5.23 -39.69 29.69
CA GLY A 147 4.47 -39.52 30.93
C GLY A 147 4.39 -40.75 31.82
N GLU A 148 4.55 -41.95 31.26
CA GLU A 148 4.54 -43.23 32.00
C GLU A 148 5.94 -43.63 32.50
N GLY A 149 6.98 -42.85 32.16
CA GLY A 149 8.35 -43.17 32.51
C GLY A 149 9.00 -44.20 31.59
N LYS A 150 8.46 -44.43 30.38
CA LYS A 150 9.10 -45.25 29.34
C LYS A 150 9.95 -44.39 28.41
N GLU A 151 11.07 -44.95 27.95
CA GLU A 151 11.91 -44.28 26.96
C GLU A 151 11.14 -44.02 25.66
N ILE A 152 11.26 -42.80 25.14
CA ILE A 152 10.55 -42.41 23.92
C ILE A 152 11.14 -43.14 22.71
N SER A 153 10.28 -43.48 21.74
CA SER A 153 10.74 -44.14 20.51
C SER A 153 11.68 -43.24 19.70
N LYS A 154 12.55 -43.84 18.88
CA LYS A 154 13.44 -43.11 17.96
C LYS A 154 12.71 -42.13 17.04
N GLY A 155 11.46 -42.43 16.66
CA GLY A 155 10.61 -41.55 15.86
C GLY A 155 10.15 -40.31 16.64
N ALA A 156 9.70 -40.51 17.89
CA ALA A 156 9.30 -39.43 18.77
C ALA A 156 10.48 -38.51 19.12
N SER A 157 11.65 -39.10 19.45
CA SER A 157 12.88 -38.34 19.71
C SER A 157 13.28 -37.44 18.53
N LYS A 158 13.22 -37.95 17.30
CA LYS A 158 13.47 -37.14 16.09
C LYS A 158 12.47 -35.99 15.91
N LYS A 159 11.20 -36.21 16.23
CA LYS A 159 10.15 -35.18 16.14
C LYS A 159 10.40 -34.07 17.17
N VAL A 160 10.62 -34.44 18.42
CA VAL A 160 10.93 -33.49 19.50
C VAL A 160 12.20 -32.69 19.19
N ALA A 161 13.26 -33.35 18.71
CA ALA A 161 14.49 -32.66 18.29
C ALA A 161 14.26 -31.68 17.12
N LYS A 162 13.37 -32.02 16.18
CA LYS A 162 13.00 -31.11 15.08
C LYS A 162 12.23 -29.89 15.60
N ASP A 163 11.27 -30.12 16.49
CA ASP A 163 10.45 -29.06 17.08
C ASP A 163 11.31 -28.13 17.96
N TRP A 164 12.26 -28.69 18.72
CA TRP A 164 13.26 -27.94 19.49
C TRP A 164 14.11 -27.04 18.61
N ARG A 165 14.67 -27.55 17.51
CA ARG A 165 15.49 -26.75 16.57
C ARG A 165 14.67 -25.65 15.88
N ALA A 166 13.38 -25.89 15.64
CA ALA A 166 12.50 -24.86 15.11
C ALA A 166 12.27 -23.74 16.15
N GLN A 167 12.07 -24.12 17.42
CA GLN A 167 11.91 -23.17 18.52
C GLN A 167 13.19 -22.40 18.83
N GLU A 168 14.37 -23.05 18.75
CA GLU A 168 15.67 -22.41 18.90
C GLU A 168 15.81 -21.22 17.93
N LYS A 169 15.54 -21.43 16.64
CA LYS A 169 15.58 -20.36 15.64
C LYS A 169 14.58 -19.24 15.91
N LEU A 170 13.36 -19.59 16.33
CA LEU A 170 12.34 -18.60 16.69
C LEU A 170 12.75 -17.78 17.92
N HIS A 171 13.36 -18.42 18.90
CA HIS A 171 13.83 -17.78 20.12
C HIS A 171 15.04 -16.89 19.88
N GLU A 172 15.99 -17.32 19.04
CA GLU A 172 17.11 -16.50 18.59
C GLU A 172 16.63 -15.24 17.83
N GLU A 173 15.64 -15.39 16.95
CA GLU A 173 15.03 -14.26 16.23
C GLU A 173 14.32 -13.31 17.20
N TYR A 174 13.61 -13.84 18.20
CA TYR A 174 13.00 -13.05 19.27
C TYR A 174 14.04 -12.26 20.06
N LEU A 175 15.10 -12.91 20.53
CA LEU A 175 16.19 -12.27 21.28
C LEU A 175 16.91 -11.19 20.48
N ARG A 176 17.04 -11.34 19.15
CA ARG A 176 17.63 -10.32 18.27
C ARG A 176 16.71 -9.12 18.03
N SER A 177 15.40 -9.30 18.24
CA SER A 177 14.38 -8.26 18.02
C SER A 177 14.00 -7.47 19.27
N GLN A 178 14.49 -7.87 20.45
CA GLN A 178 14.42 -7.13 21.71
C GLN A 178 15.52 -6.07 21.77
#